data_AF-A0A9W8YXV8-F1
#
_entry.id   AF-A0A9W8YXV8-F1
#
_cell.length_a   1.000
_cell.length_b   1.000
_cell.length_c   1.000
_cell.angle_alpha   90.00
_cell.angle_beta   90.00
_cell.angle_gamma   90.00
#
_symmetry.space_group_name_H-M   'P 1'
#
loop_
_entity.id
_entity.type
_entity.pdbx_description
1 polymer ?
#
loop_
_entity_poly.entity_id
_entity_poly.type
_entity_poly.pdbx_seq_one_letter_code
_entity_poly.pdbx_strand_id
1 'polypeptide(L)'
;MATDGDNNGKPPLMKRSVVSSFLYKFTKENGERKAKIALFKRSGKVRTYPHRWAVVSGSIDPEDPSPQAAAWREIKEETSLTQSSLELMRQGKSYILPDESIGREWTIYPFAFRLKDTSEGGKGEEGITLDWEHDDWAWYDPFEIEDSESFGAVPRLAESLRRVWFEKGLGDDAGAVLTAGLDRLKNDHQSGARQLAGAALQIMRDIVFKMETQQPTDKWWTKVRFAAWHIWKNGRESMGAAILSALLAALKPMEEILQQQKSTTEARDALVAELDRRIAARQHAAKAISIAFASFLQDQFASRVESHKPIKILTLSESSTITYALRHVIATSPVFLDVRILESRPLFEGVSLASSLLSDVSSHGGHKVTLGGEDACHAPHPKLQLTLFTDASSALASQGVDIVLLGADRISDSGDVSNKTGSLPAVLSAKHVSSEAKTVILSEQEKVAPPGAEHAVENNDATQMTRAWKAEYNSETIKQSAGTVSRSLGGSAAAGRPASANAASCVEIQDISFEWVPASLVDVFVTEHGIATLRDIRDLSKALGSDEERFFSEI
;
A
#
# COMPACT_ATOMS: atom_id res chain seq x y z
N MET A 1 -2.52 26.43 53.07
CA MET A 1 -3.29 25.18 53.24
C MET A 1 -3.81 24.80 51.88
N ALA A 2 -3.08 23.95 51.17
CA ALA A 2 -3.48 23.41 49.89
C ALA A 2 -4.41 22.22 50.15
N THR A 3 -5.56 22.22 49.49
CA THR A 3 -6.50 21.10 49.45
C THR A 3 -6.15 20.25 48.26
N ASP A 4 -5.29 19.25 48.46
CA ASP A 4 -5.17 18.10 47.55
C ASP A 4 -6.34 17.16 47.82
N GLY A 5 -7.32 17.21 46.92
CA GLY A 5 -8.46 16.30 46.90
C GLY A 5 -8.16 15.09 46.02
N ASP A 6 -8.18 13.93 46.68
CA ASP A 6 -8.62 12.64 46.15
C ASP A 6 -7.74 11.97 45.08
N ASN A 7 -6.58 11.43 45.51
CA ASN A 7 -5.89 10.37 44.77
C ASN A 7 -6.19 9.02 45.45
N ASN A 8 -7.22 8.34 44.96
CA ASN A 8 -7.61 6.99 45.38
C ASN A 8 -6.40 6.05 45.28
N GLY A 9 -5.89 5.56 46.42
CA GLY A 9 -4.67 4.75 46.56
C GLY A 9 -4.75 3.32 45.99
N LYS A 10 -5.19 3.15 44.74
CA LYS A 10 -5.12 1.88 44.02
C LYS A 10 -3.70 1.68 43.46
N PRO A 11 -3.13 0.47 43.56
CA PRO A 11 -1.83 0.17 42.95
C PRO A 11 -1.88 0.40 41.42
N PRO A 12 -0.78 0.86 40.80
CA PRO A 12 -0.74 1.08 39.36
C PRO A 12 -0.97 -0.24 38.61
N LEU A 13 -1.80 -0.20 37.56
CA LEU A 13 -2.10 -1.36 36.73
C LEU A 13 -0.85 -1.81 35.96
N MET A 14 -0.61 -3.13 35.90
CA MET A 14 0.48 -3.68 35.11
C MET A 14 0.14 -3.59 33.62
N LYS A 15 0.92 -2.78 32.88
CA LYS A 15 0.75 -2.61 31.43
C LYS A 15 1.25 -3.82 30.65
N ARG A 16 0.45 -4.31 29.71
CA ARG A 16 0.77 -5.45 28.85
C ARG A 16 0.21 -5.23 27.45
N SER A 17 1.04 -5.43 26.43
CA SER A 17 0.59 -5.43 25.03
C SER A 17 0.25 -6.86 24.60
N VAL A 18 -0.90 -7.04 23.98
CA VAL A 18 -1.42 -8.36 23.58
C VAL A 18 -2.02 -8.31 22.18
N VAL A 19 -2.01 -9.45 21.50
CA VAL A 19 -2.72 -9.64 20.23
C VAL A 19 -4.05 -10.32 20.45
N SER A 20 -5.00 -10.09 19.55
CA SER A 20 -6.28 -10.81 19.53
C SER A 20 -6.61 -11.23 18.09
N SER A 21 -6.52 -12.51 17.82
CA SER A 21 -6.57 -13.10 16.48
C SER A 21 -7.91 -13.79 16.24
N PHE A 22 -8.81 -13.10 15.54
CA PHE A 22 -10.11 -13.61 15.14
C PHE A 22 -9.94 -14.53 13.93
N LEU A 23 -10.12 -15.83 14.12
CA LEU A 23 -10.19 -16.78 13.01
C LEU A 23 -11.62 -16.84 12.49
N TYR A 24 -11.81 -16.70 11.19
CA TYR A 24 -13.13 -16.75 10.59
C TYR A 24 -13.17 -17.57 9.30
N LYS A 25 -14.36 -18.09 8.97
CA LYS A 25 -14.65 -18.73 7.69
C LYS A 25 -15.96 -18.20 7.12
N PHE A 26 -16.16 -18.46 5.83
CA PHE A 26 -17.45 -18.20 5.18
C PHE A 26 -18.16 -19.53 4.92
N THR A 27 -19.40 -19.64 5.39
CA THR A 27 -20.30 -20.76 5.10
C THR A 27 -21.36 -20.32 4.09
N LYS A 28 -21.91 -21.28 3.33
CA LYS A 28 -23.12 -21.06 2.54
C LYS A 28 -24.31 -21.57 3.35
N GLU A 29 -25.15 -20.67 3.82
CA GLU A 29 -26.37 -20.97 4.57
C GLU A 29 -27.55 -20.39 3.81
N ASN A 30 -28.50 -21.23 3.38
CA ASN A 30 -29.67 -20.83 2.59
C ASN A 30 -29.35 -20.06 1.29
N GLY A 31 -28.19 -20.33 0.68
CA GLY A 31 -27.72 -19.64 -0.53
C GLY A 31 -27.00 -18.32 -0.26
N GLU A 32 -26.96 -17.86 0.99
CA GLU A 32 -26.23 -16.66 1.41
C GLU A 32 -24.85 -17.03 1.96
N ARG A 33 -23.86 -16.17 1.69
CA ARG A 33 -22.52 -16.29 2.25
C ARG A 33 -22.53 -15.66 3.64
N LYS A 34 -22.40 -16.48 4.69
CA LYS A 34 -22.37 -16.02 6.08
C LYS A 34 -20.98 -16.20 6.68
N ALA A 35 -20.57 -15.24 7.50
CA ALA A 35 -19.32 -15.34 8.25
C ALA A 35 -19.55 -16.08 9.58
N LYS A 36 -18.56 -16.87 9.99
CA LYS A 36 -18.52 -17.49 11.31
C LYS A 36 -17.16 -17.20 11.96
N ILE A 37 -17.16 -16.84 13.24
CA ILE A 37 -15.97 -16.55 14.04
C ILE A 37 -15.70 -17.73 14.98
N ALA A 38 -14.46 -18.22 15.03
CA ALA A 38 -14.06 -19.24 15.99
C ALA A 38 -13.81 -18.58 17.35
N LEU A 39 -14.49 -19.06 18.38
CA LEU A 39 -14.18 -18.76 19.77
C LEU A 39 -13.63 -20.01 20.44
N PHE A 40 -12.66 -19.80 21.33
CA PHE A 40 -11.93 -20.83 22.05
C PHE A 40 -12.23 -20.71 23.54
N LYS A 41 -12.58 -21.83 24.17
CA LYS A 41 -12.91 -21.88 25.58
C LYS A 41 -11.62 -22.04 26.38
N ARG A 42 -11.23 -20.99 27.08
CA ARG A 42 -10.00 -20.96 27.89
C ARG A 42 -10.02 -22.04 28.95
N SER A 43 -8.92 -22.75 29.13
CA SER A 43 -8.80 -23.86 30.08
C SER A 43 -8.78 -23.38 31.53
N GLY A 44 -8.90 -24.31 32.47
CA GLY A 44 -8.70 -23.99 33.90
C GLY A 44 -7.23 -23.69 34.28
N LYS A 45 -6.28 -23.90 33.35
CA LYS A 45 -4.83 -23.77 33.61
C LYS A 45 -4.31 -22.36 33.37
N VAL A 46 -5.04 -21.55 32.60
CA VAL A 46 -4.63 -20.18 32.27
C VAL A 46 -4.76 -19.24 33.47
N ARG A 47 -3.87 -18.23 33.54
CA ARG A 47 -3.82 -17.30 34.68
C ARG A 47 -4.93 -16.26 34.68
N THR A 48 -5.43 -15.88 33.51
CA THR A 48 -6.43 -14.82 33.33
C THR A 48 -7.65 -15.36 32.59
N TYR A 49 -8.83 -15.02 33.12
CA TYR A 49 -10.14 -15.36 32.55
C TYR A 49 -10.33 -16.87 32.25
N PRO A 50 -10.11 -17.78 33.21
CA PRO A 50 -10.32 -19.20 32.99
C PRO A 50 -11.79 -19.50 32.65
N HIS A 51 -12.03 -20.51 31.81
CA HIS A 51 -13.36 -20.98 31.38
C HIS A 51 -14.20 -19.98 30.57
N ARG A 52 -13.65 -18.82 30.21
CA ARG A 52 -14.30 -17.82 29.35
C ARG A 52 -14.05 -18.11 27.87
N TRP A 53 -15.00 -17.72 27.02
CA TRP A 53 -14.79 -17.69 25.57
C TRP A 53 -13.84 -16.57 25.17
N ALA A 54 -12.88 -16.87 24.31
CA ALA A 54 -11.88 -15.94 23.81
C ALA A 54 -11.58 -16.17 22.34
N VAL A 55 -10.70 -15.36 21.79
CA VAL A 55 -9.99 -15.65 20.54
C VAL A 55 -8.58 -16.12 20.86
N VAL A 56 -7.85 -16.55 19.85
CA VAL A 56 -6.40 -16.76 19.98
C VAL A 56 -5.77 -15.43 20.42
N SER A 57 -5.00 -15.45 21.50
CA SER A 57 -4.50 -14.21 22.11
C SER A 57 -3.31 -14.46 23.00
N GLY A 58 -2.27 -13.66 22.85
CA GLY A 58 -1.13 -13.73 23.74
C GLY A 58 -0.32 -12.44 23.78
N SER A 59 0.76 -12.47 24.55
CA SER A 59 1.59 -11.28 24.79
C SER A 59 2.50 -11.01 23.61
N ILE A 60 2.75 -9.74 23.33
CA ILE A 60 3.78 -9.34 22.37
C ILE A 60 5.12 -9.36 23.12
N ASP A 61 6.00 -10.28 22.72
CA ASP A 61 7.32 -10.43 23.32
C ASP A 61 8.32 -9.43 22.72
N PRO A 62 9.38 -9.04 23.46
CA PRO A 62 10.41 -8.12 22.95
C PRO A 62 11.12 -8.61 21.68
N GLU A 63 11.15 -9.93 21.45
CA GLU A 63 11.74 -10.56 20.26
C GLU A 63 10.77 -10.61 19.07
N ASP A 64 9.48 -10.32 19.27
CA ASP A 64 8.53 -10.23 18.18
C ASP A 64 8.80 -8.94 17.38
N PRO A 65 9.10 -9.03 16.06
CA PRO A 65 9.42 -7.84 15.27
C PRO A 65 8.22 -6.91 15.06
N SER A 66 6.99 -7.42 15.25
CA SER A 66 5.76 -6.63 15.17
C SER A 66 4.59 -7.33 15.88
N PRO A 67 3.49 -6.60 16.20
CA PRO A 67 2.27 -7.22 16.71
C PRO A 67 1.69 -8.29 15.77
N GLN A 68 1.86 -8.14 14.46
CA GLN A 68 1.43 -9.16 13.50
C GLN A 68 2.27 -10.43 13.58
N ALA A 69 3.58 -10.32 13.83
CA ALA A 69 4.45 -11.48 14.04
C ALA A 69 4.05 -12.25 15.31
N ALA A 70 3.76 -11.52 16.41
CA ALA A 70 3.19 -12.12 17.62
C ALA A 70 1.87 -12.84 17.33
N ALA A 71 0.95 -12.23 16.56
CA ALA A 71 -0.30 -12.86 16.17
C ALA A 71 -0.09 -14.20 15.42
N TRP A 72 0.87 -14.27 14.50
CA TRP A 72 1.20 -15.51 13.79
C TRP A 72 1.83 -16.57 14.71
N ARG A 73 2.66 -16.16 15.68
CA ARG A 73 3.26 -17.06 16.67
C ARG A 73 2.18 -17.68 17.57
N GLU A 74 1.34 -16.85 18.17
CA GLU A 74 0.24 -17.29 19.06
C GLU A 74 -0.73 -18.21 18.32
N ILE A 75 -1.13 -17.88 17.08
CA ILE A 75 -1.96 -18.77 16.26
C ILE A 75 -1.31 -20.15 16.08
N LYS A 76 -0.01 -20.18 15.78
CA LYS A 76 0.70 -21.44 15.56
C LYS A 76 0.79 -22.25 16.86
N GLU A 77 1.03 -21.60 17.98
CA GLU A 77 1.14 -22.21 19.31
C GLU A 77 -0.21 -22.78 19.76
N GLU A 78 -1.27 -21.97 19.71
CA GLU A 78 -2.59 -22.32 20.23
C GLU A 78 -3.44 -23.21 19.30
N THR A 79 -3.16 -23.22 17.98
CA THR A 79 -4.01 -23.93 16.99
C THR A 79 -3.27 -24.81 15.98
N SER A 80 -1.93 -24.77 15.93
CA SER A 80 -1.08 -25.41 14.91
C SER A 80 -1.23 -24.88 13.46
N LEU A 81 -2.08 -23.87 13.26
CA LEU A 81 -2.28 -23.22 11.98
C LEU A 81 -1.10 -22.32 11.62
N THR A 82 -0.88 -22.15 10.32
CA THR A 82 0.24 -21.35 9.78
C THR A 82 -0.25 -20.47 8.64
N GLN A 83 0.65 -19.66 8.06
CA GLN A 83 0.37 -18.83 6.88
C GLN A 83 -0.15 -19.62 5.65
N SER A 84 0.13 -20.93 5.57
CA SER A 84 -0.46 -21.77 4.52
C SER A 84 -1.94 -22.07 4.77
N SER A 85 -2.38 -22.04 6.04
CA SER A 85 -3.75 -22.37 6.45
C SER A 85 -4.63 -21.14 6.58
N LEU A 86 -4.04 -19.96 6.74
CA LEU A 86 -4.75 -18.72 7.00
C LEU A 86 -4.36 -17.63 5.99
N GLU A 87 -5.25 -16.68 5.82
CA GLU A 87 -5.00 -15.42 5.13
C GLU A 87 -5.25 -14.27 6.10
N LEU A 88 -4.30 -13.36 6.29
CA LEU A 88 -4.57 -12.13 7.02
C LEU A 88 -5.51 -11.26 6.18
N MET A 89 -6.67 -10.95 6.75
CA MET A 89 -7.71 -10.21 6.07
C MET A 89 -7.80 -8.79 6.57
N ARG A 90 -7.72 -8.60 7.89
CA ARG A 90 -7.81 -7.26 8.49
C ARG A 90 -6.91 -7.09 9.69
N GLN A 91 -6.34 -5.91 9.80
CA GLN A 91 -5.83 -5.32 11.03
C GLN A 91 -6.90 -4.36 11.58
N GLY A 92 -7.14 -4.45 12.88
CA GLY A 92 -8.02 -3.55 13.59
C GLY A 92 -7.27 -2.50 14.39
N LYS A 93 -7.93 -1.38 14.68
CA LYS A 93 -7.33 -0.30 15.46
C LYS A 93 -7.09 -0.78 16.89
N SER A 94 -5.86 -0.61 17.37
CA SER A 94 -5.48 -0.96 18.73
C SER A 94 -6.17 -0.07 19.76
N TYR A 95 -6.47 -0.61 20.93
CA TYR A 95 -7.12 0.15 22.00
C TYR A 95 -6.65 -0.31 23.38
N ILE A 96 -6.90 0.53 24.39
CA ILE A 96 -6.51 0.27 25.78
C ILE A 96 -7.73 -0.23 26.57
N LEU A 97 -7.52 -1.28 27.35
CA LEU A 97 -8.49 -1.87 28.27
C LEU A 97 -7.89 -1.95 29.69
N PRO A 98 -8.26 -1.03 30.59
CA PRO A 98 -7.95 -1.17 32.01
C PRO A 98 -8.90 -2.20 32.65
N ASP A 99 -8.33 -3.19 33.33
CA ASP A 99 -9.06 -4.17 34.14
C ASP A 99 -8.50 -4.17 35.58
N GLU A 100 -9.17 -3.40 36.43
CA GLU A 100 -8.82 -3.29 37.85
C GLU A 100 -8.99 -4.61 38.61
N SER A 101 -9.88 -5.51 38.15
CA SER A 101 -10.18 -6.76 38.85
C SER A 101 -8.99 -7.72 38.87
N ILE A 102 -8.12 -7.62 37.87
CA ILE A 102 -6.88 -8.40 37.75
C ILE A 102 -5.62 -7.54 37.82
N GLY A 103 -5.76 -6.24 38.08
CA GLY A 103 -4.66 -5.28 38.20
C GLY A 103 -3.86 -5.08 36.90
N ARG A 104 -4.51 -5.11 35.73
CA ARG A 104 -3.84 -5.00 34.42
C ARG A 104 -4.42 -3.91 33.54
N GLU A 105 -3.57 -3.34 32.69
CA GLU A 105 -3.95 -2.46 31.58
C GLU A 105 -3.46 -3.10 30.28
N TRP A 106 -4.39 -3.47 29.41
CA TRP A 106 -4.09 -4.18 28.17
C TRP A 106 -4.07 -3.20 27.00
N THR A 107 -2.98 -3.21 26.23
CA THR A 107 -2.96 -2.62 24.87
C THR A 107 -3.25 -3.75 23.89
N ILE A 108 -4.44 -3.78 23.31
CA ILE A 108 -4.92 -4.87 22.47
C ILE A 108 -4.72 -4.53 21.00
N TYR A 109 -4.08 -5.44 20.24
CA TYR A 109 -3.87 -5.37 18.80
C TYR A 109 -4.72 -6.46 18.10
N PRO A 110 -5.90 -6.10 17.57
CA PRO A 110 -6.80 -7.08 16.98
C PRO A 110 -6.50 -7.34 15.50
N PHE A 111 -6.60 -8.59 15.08
CA PHE A 111 -6.40 -9.08 13.72
C PHE A 111 -7.50 -10.06 13.32
N ALA A 112 -7.89 -10.08 12.04
CA ALA A 112 -8.80 -11.08 11.50
C ALA A 112 -8.13 -11.92 10.40
N PHE A 113 -8.20 -13.23 10.56
CA PHE A 113 -7.62 -14.21 9.65
C PHE A 113 -8.71 -15.11 9.07
N ARG A 114 -8.75 -15.22 7.74
CA ARG A 114 -9.63 -16.17 7.07
C ARG A 114 -8.98 -17.54 7.03
N LEU A 115 -9.70 -18.55 7.50
CA LEU A 115 -9.32 -19.94 7.35
C LEU A 115 -9.49 -20.37 5.89
N LYS A 116 -8.40 -20.87 5.31
CA LYS A 116 -8.38 -21.41 3.96
C LYS A 116 -8.87 -22.86 3.98
N ASP A 117 -9.76 -23.17 3.06
CA ASP A 117 -10.23 -24.54 2.87
C ASP A 117 -9.12 -25.42 2.29
N THR A 118 -9.30 -26.74 2.38
CA THR A 118 -8.35 -27.71 1.80
C THR A 118 -8.24 -27.58 0.28
N SER A 119 -9.30 -27.12 -0.39
CA SER A 119 -9.32 -26.79 -1.82
C SER A 119 -8.44 -25.59 -2.19
N GLU A 120 -8.16 -24.70 -1.24
CA GLU A 120 -7.27 -23.54 -1.40
C GLU A 120 -5.83 -23.84 -0.95
N GLY A 121 -5.52 -25.10 -0.63
CA GLY A 121 -4.22 -25.53 -0.08
C GLY A 121 -4.06 -25.28 1.42
N GLY A 122 -5.14 -24.87 2.11
CA GLY A 122 -5.18 -24.76 3.56
C GLY A 122 -5.38 -26.10 4.26
N LYS A 123 -5.37 -26.09 5.60
CA LYS A 123 -5.70 -27.28 6.40
C LYS A 123 -7.20 -27.41 6.72
N GLY A 124 -8.01 -26.38 6.43
CA GLY A 124 -9.40 -26.32 6.88
C GLY A 124 -9.55 -26.40 8.41
N GLU A 125 -10.78 -26.63 8.87
CA GLU A 125 -11.08 -26.71 10.31
C GLU A 125 -10.52 -27.96 10.98
N GLU A 126 -10.35 -29.05 10.23
CA GLU A 126 -9.69 -30.28 10.68
C GLU A 126 -8.22 -30.05 11.06
N GLY A 127 -7.63 -28.94 10.59
CA GLY A 127 -6.28 -28.53 10.92
C GLY A 127 -6.10 -27.88 12.29
N ILE A 128 -7.18 -27.58 13.01
CA ILE A 128 -7.12 -26.92 14.32
C ILE A 128 -6.78 -27.97 15.37
N THR A 129 -5.62 -27.82 16.01
CA THR A 129 -5.20 -28.64 17.15
C THR A 129 -4.89 -27.71 18.30
N LEU A 130 -5.69 -27.79 19.37
CA LEU A 130 -5.55 -26.95 20.55
C LEU A 130 -4.34 -27.35 21.39
N ASP A 131 -3.73 -26.36 22.02
CA ASP A 131 -2.73 -26.57 23.06
C ASP A 131 -3.38 -26.58 24.46
N TRP A 132 -2.57 -26.42 25.52
CA TRP A 132 -3.05 -26.47 26.90
C TRP A 132 -3.88 -25.25 27.32
N GLU A 133 -3.88 -24.16 26.54
CA GLU A 133 -4.58 -22.91 26.89
C GLU A 133 -6.09 -23.01 26.70
N HIS A 134 -6.57 -23.93 25.87
CA HIS A 134 -7.99 -24.08 25.53
C HIS A 134 -8.47 -25.52 25.70
N ASP A 135 -9.68 -25.67 26.23
CA ASP A 135 -10.30 -26.99 26.42
C ASP A 135 -11.24 -27.36 25.25
N ASP A 136 -11.79 -26.37 24.53
CA ASP A 136 -12.78 -26.57 23.47
C ASP A 136 -12.84 -25.35 22.54
N TRP A 137 -13.51 -25.46 21.38
CA TRP A 137 -13.74 -24.34 20.47
C TRP A 137 -15.04 -24.50 19.65
N ALA A 138 -15.66 -23.39 19.24
CA ALA A 138 -16.87 -23.41 18.43
C ALA A 138 -16.99 -22.21 17.48
N TRP A 139 -17.80 -22.36 16.44
CA TRP A 139 -18.12 -21.32 15.47
C TRP A 139 -19.36 -20.52 15.89
N TYR A 140 -19.23 -19.20 15.93
CA TYR A 140 -20.29 -18.26 16.30
C TYR A 140 -20.64 -17.32 15.16
N ASP A 141 -21.88 -16.86 15.12
CA ASP A 141 -22.26 -15.73 14.27
C ASP A 141 -21.64 -14.44 14.85
N PRO A 142 -20.93 -13.61 14.05
CA PRO A 142 -20.34 -12.35 14.54
C PRO A 142 -21.37 -11.40 15.17
N PHE A 143 -22.64 -11.48 14.78
CA PHE A 143 -23.70 -10.65 15.35
C PHE A 143 -24.15 -11.13 16.74
N GLU A 144 -24.01 -12.43 17.07
CA GLU A 144 -24.34 -13.03 18.38
C GLU A 144 -23.27 -12.79 19.46
N ILE A 145 -22.06 -12.36 19.09
CA ILE A 145 -20.97 -12.09 20.03
C ILE A 145 -21.23 -10.76 20.76
N GLU A 146 -21.36 -10.82 22.08
CA GLU A 146 -21.71 -9.70 22.96
C GLU A 146 -20.78 -9.59 24.18
N ASP A 147 -20.65 -8.38 24.74
CA ASP A 147 -19.87 -8.09 25.95
C ASP A 147 -20.68 -8.29 27.25
N SER A 148 -21.66 -9.20 27.25
CA SER A 148 -22.50 -9.50 28.41
C SER A 148 -21.89 -10.63 29.26
N GLU A 149 -22.02 -10.53 30.58
CA GLU A 149 -21.57 -11.61 31.49
C GLU A 149 -22.26 -12.95 31.18
N SER A 150 -23.52 -12.92 30.73
CA SER A 150 -24.27 -14.11 30.32
C SER A 150 -23.68 -14.84 29.12
N PHE A 151 -23.03 -14.11 28.19
CA PHE A 151 -22.34 -14.73 27.07
C PHE A 151 -21.07 -15.47 27.52
N GLY A 152 -20.46 -15.03 28.64
CA GLY A 152 -19.34 -15.74 29.26
C GLY A 152 -18.01 -15.60 28.51
N ALA A 153 -17.82 -14.53 27.73
CA ALA A 153 -16.56 -14.22 27.06
C ALA A 153 -15.58 -13.45 27.96
N VAL A 154 -14.34 -13.33 27.49
CA VAL A 154 -13.36 -12.38 28.02
C VAL A 154 -13.87 -10.93 27.87
N PRO A 155 -13.44 -10.00 28.74
CA PRO A 155 -13.93 -8.62 28.70
C PRO A 155 -13.71 -7.94 27.34
N ARG A 156 -14.74 -7.23 26.85
CA ARG A 156 -14.71 -6.44 25.60
C ARG A 156 -14.37 -7.24 24.33
N LEU A 157 -14.68 -8.53 24.29
CA LEU A 157 -14.52 -9.36 23.09
C LEU A 157 -15.30 -8.82 21.88
N ALA A 158 -16.55 -8.40 22.06
CA ALA A 158 -17.38 -7.87 20.97
C ALA A 158 -16.88 -6.50 20.49
N GLU A 159 -16.29 -5.70 21.37
CA GLU A 159 -15.54 -4.51 20.95
C GLU A 159 -14.30 -4.85 20.13
N SER A 160 -13.46 -5.78 20.59
CA SER A 160 -12.31 -6.26 19.81
C SER A 160 -12.73 -6.76 18.43
N LEU A 161 -13.84 -7.51 18.35
CA LEU A 161 -14.39 -7.96 17.07
C LEU A 161 -14.78 -6.78 16.18
N ARG A 162 -15.43 -5.74 16.72
CA ARG A 162 -15.79 -4.53 15.95
C ARG A 162 -14.57 -3.77 15.41
N ARG A 163 -13.38 -3.95 16.00
CA ARG A 163 -12.13 -3.36 15.49
C ARG A 163 -11.67 -3.99 14.18
N VAL A 164 -12.03 -5.25 13.91
CA VAL A 164 -11.64 -5.97 12.68
C VAL A 164 -12.85 -6.24 11.77
N TRP A 165 -14.05 -6.36 12.34
CA TRP A 165 -15.31 -6.59 11.65
C TRP A 165 -16.24 -5.39 11.82
N PHE A 166 -15.83 -4.26 11.22
CA PHE A 166 -16.50 -2.98 11.42
C PHE A 166 -17.90 -2.88 10.79
N GLU A 167 -18.26 -3.83 9.92
CA GLU A 167 -19.58 -3.94 9.29
C GLU A 167 -20.70 -3.95 10.34
N LYS A 168 -20.47 -4.62 11.48
CA LYS A 168 -21.40 -4.67 12.62
C LYS A 168 -21.75 -3.27 13.15
N GLY A 169 -20.83 -2.31 13.03
CA GLY A 169 -21.02 -0.92 13.46
C GLY A 169 -21.47 0.03 12.35
N LEU A 170 -21.29 -0.33 11.08
CA LEU A 170 -21.50 0.54 9.93
C LEU A 170 -22.91 0.42 9.32
N GLY A 171 -23.59 -0.71 9.56
CA GLY A 171 -24.87 -1.07 8.94
C GLY A 171 -24.67 -1.92 7.68
N ASP A 172 -25.67 -2.72 7.30
CA ASP A 172 -25.53 -3.75 6.26
C ASP A 172 -25.10 -3.17 4.90
N ASP A 173 -25.78 -2.11 4.45
CA ASP A 173 -25.52 -1.47 3.16
C ASP A 173 -24.11 -0.87 3.06
N ALA A 174 -23.72 -0.07 4.05
CA ALA A 174 -22.41 0.58 4.08
C ALA A 174 -21.28 -0.43 4.39
N GLY A 175 -21.56 -1.44 5.22
CA GLY A 175 -20.67 -2.57 5.47
C GLY A 175 -20.36 -3.38 4.21
N ALA A 176 -21.38 -3.66 3.38
CA ALA A 176 -21.20 -4.34 2.10
C ALA A 176 -20.30 -3.54 1.13
N VAL A 177 -20.47 -2.21 1.09
CA VAL A 177 -19.60 -1.31 0.29
C VAL A 177 -18.16 -1.36 0.80
N LEU A 178 -17.94 -1.31 2.12
CA LEU A 178 -16.60 -1.41 2.71
C LEU A 178 -15.95 -2.73 2.32
N THR A 179 -16.63 -3.87 2.51
CA THR A 179 -16.07 -5.19 2.21
C THR A 179 -15.71 -5.35 0.74
N ALA A 180 -16.63 -5.03 -0.17
CA ALA A 180 -16.35 -5.08 -1.60
C ALA A 180 -15.24 -4.11 -2.03
N GLY A 181 -15.19 -2.93 -1.40
CA GLY A 181 -14.16 -1.92 -1.63
C GLY A 181 -12.77 -2.38 -1.21
N LEU A 182 -12.65 -2.97 -0.01
CA LEU A 182 -11.39 -3.52 0.49
C LEU A 182 -10.90 -4.69 -0.37
N ASP A 183 -11.79 -5.63 -0.72
CA ASP A 183 -11.46 -6.75 -1.60
C ASP A 183 -10.98 -6.24 -2.97
N ARG A 184 -11.60 -5.18 -3.52
CA ARG A 184 -11.16 -4.55 -4.77
C ARG A 184 -9.78 -3.92 -4.64
N LEU A 185 -9.52 -3.16 -3.58
CA LEU A 185 -8.21 -2.53 -3.37
C LEU A 185 -7.10 -3.57 -3.17
N LYS A 186 -7.37 -4.63 -2.39
CA LYS A 186 -6.40 -5.67 -2.04
C LYS A 186 -5.94 -6.47 -3.25
N ASN A 187 -6.87 -6.78 -4.16
CA ASN A 187 -6.63 -7.64 -5.32
C ASN A 187 -6.33 -6.87 -6.62
N ASP A 188 -6.34 -5.53 -6.60
CA ASP A 188 -5.96 -4.73 -7.76
C ASP A 188 -4.43 -4.56 -7.83
N HIS A 189 -3.80 -5.43 -8.61
CA HIS A 189 -2.36 -5.42 -8.90
C HIS A 189 -1.99 -4.64 -10.18
N GLN A 190 -2.96 -4.11 -10.90
CA GLN A 190 -2.74 -3.43 -12.20
C GLN A 190 -2.71 -1.91 -12.04
N SER A 191 -3.47 -1.40 -11.08
CA SER A 191 -3.53 0.03 -10.77
C SER A 191 -2.31 0.50 -9.97
N GLY A 192 -1.78 1.65 -10.34
CA GLY A 192 -0.76 2.36 -9.55
C GLY A 192 -1.36 3.12 -8.37
N ALA A 193 -0.49 3.67 -7.52
CA ALA A 193 -0.85 4.40 -6.29
C ALA A 193 -1.95 5.47 -6.50
N ARG A 194 -1.87 6.23 -7.60
CA ARG A 194 -2.82 7.32 -7.91
C ARG A 194 -4.24 6.81 -8.16
N GLN A 195 -4.37 5.74 -8.94
CA GLN A 195 -5.65 5.10 -9.25
C GLN A 195 -6.26 4.47 -7.99
N LEU A 196 -5.45 3.79 -7.18
CA LEU A 196 -5.90 3.19 -5.92
C LEU A 196 -6.37 4.23 -4.91
N ALA A 197 -5.65 5.35 -4.78
CA ALA A 197 -6.10 6.47 -3.94
C ALA A 197 -7.43 7.08 -4.44
N GLY A 198 -7.64 7.15 -5.76
CA GLY A 198 -8.94 7.52 -6.34
C GLY A 198 -10.05 6.51 -6.02
N ALA A 199 -9.75 5.22 -6.14
CA ALA A 199 -10.69 4.15 -5.80
C ALA A 199 -11.03 4.15 -4.30
N ALA A 200 -10.07 4.45 -3.42
CA ALA A 200 -10.29 4.61 -1.98
C ALA A 200 -11.25 5.76 -1.67
N LEU A 201 -11.10 6.92 -2.33
CA LEU A 201 -12.03 8.04 -2.18
C LEU A 201 -13.45 7.69 -2.69
N GLN A 202 -13.55 6.94 -3.78
CA GLN A 202 -14.84 6.44 -4.27
C GLN A 202 -15.50 5.50 -3.26
N ILE A 203 -14.74 4.58 -2.66
CA ILE A 203 -15.24 3.68 -1.60
C ILE A 203 -15.72 4.50 -0.40
N MET A 204 -14.91 5.47 0.04
CA MET A 204 -15.27 6.37 1.14
C MET A 204 -16.58 7.11 0.86
N ARG A 205 -16.73 7.63 -0.36
CA ARG A 205 -17.94 8.33 -0.82
C ARG A 205 -19.16 7.42 -0.77
N ASP A 206 -19.05 6.21 -1.29
CA ASP A 206 -20.16 5.27 -1.35
C ASP A 206 -20.54 4.74 0.05
N ILE A 207 -19.56 4.57 0.94
CA ILE A 207 -19.82 4.28 2.36
C ILE A 207 -20.62 5.42 2.98
N VAL A 208 -20.11 6.66 2.91
CA VAL A 208 -20.77 7.83 3.51
C VAL A 208 -22.20 7.98 2.99
N PHE A 209 -22.42 7.81 1.68
CA PHE A 209 -23.75 7.85 1.07
C PHE A 209 -24.71 6.78 1.63
N LYS A 210 -24.20 5.59 1.91
CA LYS A 210 -24.97 4.44 2.40
C LYS A 210 -25.14 4.37 3.92
N MET A 211 -24.38 5.15 4.68
CA MET A 211 -24.47 5.16 6.15
C MET A 211 -25.82 5.69 6.63
N GLU A 212 -26.39 5.01 7.63
CA GLU A 212 -27.62 5.44 8.31
C GLU A 212 -27.40 6.78 9.04
N THR A 213 -28.40 7.66 8.94
CA THR A 213 -28.32 9.03 9.48
C THR A 213 -29.11 9.21 10.78
N GLN A 214 -29.85 8.19 11.23
CA GLN A 214 -30.64 8.19 12.47
C GLN A 214 -29.75 7.99 13.71
N GLN A 215 -28.73 8.83 13.87
CA GLN A 215 -27.81 8.82 14.99
C GLN A 215 -27.17 10.20 15.21
N PRO A 216 -26.64 10.48 16.41
CA PRO A 216 -25.89 11.70 16.69
C PRO A 216 -24.72 11.90 15.71
N THR A 217 -24.52 13.14 15.26
CA THR A 217 -23.54 13.49 14.22
C THR A 217 -22.09 13.20 14.64
N ASP A 218 -21.77 13.33 15.92
CA ASP A 218 -20.48 12.96 16.51
C ASP A 218 -20.19 11.46 16.37
N LYS A 219 -21.17 10.60 16.72
CA LYS A 219 -21.06 9.15 16.57
C LYS A 219 -20.97 8.74 15.10
N TRP A 220 -21.75 9.40 14.25
CA TRP A 220 -21.69 9.20 12.80
C TRP A 220 -20.30 9.56 12.26
N TRP A 221 -19.75 10.71 12.65
CA TRP A 221 -18.43 11.16 12.23
C TRP A 221 -17.31 10.22 12.69
N THR A 222 -17.38 9.69 13.91
CA THR A 222 -16.45 8.64 14.36
C THR A 222 -16.49 7.41 13.46
N LYS A 223 -17.68 6.98 13.01
CA LYS A 223 -17.79 5.87 12.05
C LYS A 223 -17.20 6.21 10.68
N VAL A 224 -17.36 7.45 10.21
CA VAL A 224 -16.75 7.94 8.96
C VAL A 224 -15.22 7.88 9.06
N ARG A 225 -14.63 8.41 10.15
CA ARG A 225 -13.18 8.33 10.39
C ARG A 225 -12.68 6.89 10.51
N PHE A 226 -13.45 6.01 11.15
CA PHE A 226 -13.11 4.59 11.28
C PHE A 226 -13.18 3.84 9.94
N ALA A 227 -14.16 4.17 9.08
CA ALA A 227 -14.22 3.66 7.71
C ALA A 227 -12.99 4.10 6.89
N ALA A 228 -12.59 5.38 6.99
CA ALA A 228 -11.37 5.87 6.34
C ALA A 228 -10.12 5.12 6.85
N TRP A 229 -10.00 4.92 8.15
CA TRP A 229 -8.91 4.14 8.74
C TRP A 229 -8.88 2.70 8.19
N HIS A 230 -10.03 2.05 8.07
CA HIS A 230 -10.12 0.71 7.51
C HIS A 230 -9.74 0.67 6.03
N ILE A 231 -10.21 1.61 5.20
CA ILE A 231 -9.82 1.72 3.79
C ILE A 231 -8.31 1.85 3.67
N TRP A 232 -7.69 2.67 4.51
CA TRP A 232 -6.25 2.85 4.51
C TRP A 232 -5.49 1.59 4.95
N LYS A 233 -5.76 1.08 6.16
CA LYS A 233 -4.98 -0.02 6.74
C LYS A 233 -5.25 -1.37 6.11
N ASN A 234 -6.44 -1.58 5.54
CA ASN A 234 -6.87 -2.87 5.03
C ASN A 234 -7.09 -2.90 3.51
N GLY A 235 -6.89 -1.77 2.82
CA GLY A 235 -7.04 -1.68 1.37
C GLY A 235 -5.89 -2.35 0.64
N ARG A 236 -4.72 -1.71 0.60
CA ARG A 236 -3.49 -2.29 0.04
C ARG A 236 -2.27 -1.63 0.69
N GLU A 237 -1.58 -2.37 1.55
CA GLU A 237 -0.51 -1.84 2.41
C GLU A 237 0.64 -1.20 1.61
N SER A 238 1.08 -1.83 0.50
CA SER A 238 2.17 -1.30 -0.32
C SER A 238 1.88 0.09 -0.90
N MET A 239 0.60 0.44 -1.05
CA MET A 239 0.11 1.73 -1.57
C MET A 239 -0.52 2.59 -0.47
N GLY A 240 -0.30 2.24 0.80
CA GLY A 240 -0.97 2.85 1.95
C GLY A 240 -0.71 4.34 2.12
N ALA A 241 0.46 4.85 1.71
CA ALA A 241 0.78 6.28 1.80
C ALA A 241 -0.16 7.14 0.93
N ALA A 242 -0.34 6.76 -0.35
CA ALA A 242 -1.22 7.47 -1.27
C ALA A 242 -2.69 7.40 -0.84
N ILE A 243 -3.15 6.23 -0.38
CA ILE A 243 -4.50 6.07 0.14
C ILE A 243 -4.71 6.95 1.38
N LEU A 244 -3.78 6.93 2.34
CA LEU A 244 -3.84 7.74 3.55
C LEU A 244 -3.88 9.23 3.21
N SER A 245 -2.94 9.72 2.40
CA SER A 245 -2.85 11.14 2.06
C SER A 245 -4.13 11.62 1.40
N ALA A 246 -4.70 10.85 0.48
CA ALA A 246 -5.96 11.19 -0.17
C ALA A 246 -7.13 11.25 0.83
N LEU A 247 -7.22 10.28 1.75
CA LEU A 247 -8.25 10.24 2.78
C LEU A 247 -8.11 11.38 3.79
N LEU A 248 -6.90 11.65 4.31
CA LEU A 248 -6.65 12.78 5.23
C LEU A 248 -6.96 14.12 4.57
N ALA A 249 -6.54 14.29 3.31
CA ALA A 249 -6.86 15.48 2.54
C ALA A 249 -8.39 15.69 2.43
N ALA A 250 -9.16 14.61 2.31
CA ALA A 250 -10.63 14.64 2.30
C ALA A 250 -11.24 14.91 3.67
N LEU A 251 -10.72 14.30 4.75
CA LEU A 251 -11.26 14.43 6.11
C LEU A 251 -11.16 15.87 6.65
N LYS A 252 -10.12 16.63 6.29
CA LYS A 252 -9.91 18.03 6.72
C LYS A 252 -11.10 18.95 6.45
N PRO A 253 -11.51 19.20 5.18
CA PRO A 253 -12.66 20.05 4.91
C PRO A 253 -13.98 19.43 5.36
N MET A 254 -14.08 18.09 5.42
CA MET A 254 -15.30 17.43 5.89
C MET A 254 -15.62 17.81 7.34
N GLU A 255 -14.60 17.89 8.20
CA GLU A 255 -14.77 18.30 9.59
C GLU A 255 -15.30 19.74 9.70
N GLU A 256 -14.78 20.65 8.87
CA GLU A 256 -15.26 22.04 8.80
C GLU A 256 -16.71 22.12 8.28
N ILE A 257 -17.04 21.31 7.26
CA ILE A 257 -18.40 21.22 6.71
C ILE A 257 -19.38 20.69 7.76
N LEU A 258 -18.97 19.67 8.52
CA LEU A 258 -19.77 19.05 9.58
C LEU A 258 -20.19 20.07 10.65
N GLN A 259 -19.30 20.97 11.04
CA GLN A 259 -19.58 22.03 12.03
C GLN A 259 -20.68 23.00 11.57
N GLN A 260 -20.95 23.07 10.27
CA GLN A 260 -21.93 23.98 9.68
C GLN A 260 -23.31 23.34 9.49
N GLN A 261 -23.44 22.02 9.63
CA GLN A 261 -24.69 21.32 9.36
C GLN A 261 -25.56 21.16 10.60
N LYS A 262 -26.89 21.15 10.42
CA LYS A 262 -27.86 21.05 11.53
C LYS A 262 -28.30 19.62 11.82
N SER A 263 -28.08 18.71 10.89
CA SER A 263 -28.45 17.29 11.03
C SER A 263 -27.44 16.36 10.35
N THR A 264 -27.42 15.10 10.80
CA THR A 264 -26.58 14.05 10.20
C THR A 264 -26.91 13.79 8.72
N THR A 265 -28.17 14.00 8.30
CA THR A 265 -28.56 13.86 6.89
C THR A 265 -27.97 14.98 6.02
N GLU A 266 -28.06 16.23 6.48
CA GLU A 266 -27.43 17.38 5.78
C GLU A 266 -25.91 17.21 5.73
N ALA A 267 -25.30 16.75 6.84
CA ALA A 267 -23.88 16.40 6.89
C ALA A 267 -23.50 15.35 5.84
N ARG A 268 -24.24 14.24 5.78
CA ARG A 268 -24.00 13.19 4.78
C ARG A 268 -24.00 13.76 3.36
N ASP A 269 -25.04 14.50 2.99
CA ASP A 269 -25.20 15.00 1.62
C ASP A 269 -24.09 16.00 1.27
N ALA A 270 -23.70 16.87 2.22
CA ALA A 270 -22.60 17.81 2.04
C ALA A 270 -21.23 17.10 1.93
N LEU A 271 -20.98 16.05 2.73
CA LEU A 271 -19.73 15.27 2.65
C LEU A 271 -19.64 14.46 1.36
N VAL A 272 -20.75 13.92 0.86
CA VAL A 272 -20.80 13.24 -0.45
C VAL A 272 -20.44 14.22 -1.57
N ALA A 273 -21.00 15.44 -1.54
CA ALA A 273 -20.67 16.47 -2.52
C ALA A 273 -19.19 16.91 -2.46
N GLU A 274 -18.60 16.99 -1.27
CA GLU A 274 -17.16 17.23 -1.09
C GLU A 274 -16.31 16.14 -1.73
N LEU A 275 -16.67 14.87 -1.50
CA LEU A 275 -15.97 13.73 -2.07
C LEU A 275 -16.08 13.69 -3.59
N ASP A 276 -17.28 13.90 -4.14
CA ASP A 276 -17.50 13.92 -5.59
C ASP A 276 -16.63 15.01 -6.26
N ARG A 277 -16.54 16.22 -5.65
CA ARG A 277 -15.68 17.29 -6.15
C ARG A 277 -14.20 16.91 -6.11
N ARG A 278 -13.74 16.27 -5.03
CA ARG A 278 -12.34 15.82 -4.91
C ARG A 278 -12.00 14.75 -5.93
N ILE A 279 -12.87 13.76 -6.12
CA ILE A 279 -12.69 12.71 -7.12
C ILE A 279 -12.55 13.34 -8.52
N ALA A 280 -13.37 14.33 -8.86
CA ALA A 280 -13.27 15.07 -10.12
C ALA A 280 -11.94 15.84 -10.25
N ALA A 281 -11.50 16.53 -9.19
CA ALA A 281 -10.29 17.35 -9.20
C ALA A 281 -8.99 16.54 -9.45
N ARG A 282 -8.96 15.25 -9.07
CA ARG A 282 -7.79 14.37 -9.25
C ARG A 282 -7.35 14.19 -10.70
N GLN A 283 -8.23 14.47 -11.66
CA GLN A 283 -7.88 14.39 -13.09
C GLN A 283 -6.88 15.49 -13.51
N HIS A 284 -6.73 16.56 -12.71
CA HIS A 284 -5.89 17.71 -13.06
C HIS A 284 -4.44 17.61 -12.57
N ALA A 285 -4.12 16.75 -11.59
CA ALA A 285 -2.79 16.69 -10.98
C ALA A 285 -1.68 16.33 -11.99
N ALA A 286 -1.92 15.32 -12.84
CA ALA A 286 -0.97 14.92 -13.88
C ALA A 286 -0.67 16.08 -14.86
N LYS A 287 -1.68 16.88 -15.19
CA LYS A 287 -1.52 18.09 -16.03
C LYS A 287 -0.69 19.16 -15.36
N ALA A 288 -0.91 19.40 -14.07
CA ALA A 288 -0.12 20.37 -13.32
C ALA A 288 1.36 19.94 -13.24
N ILE A 289 1.64 18.65 -12.97
CA ILE A 289 3.00 18.10 -12.97
C ILE A 289 3.64 18.25 -14.35
N SER A 290 2.93 17.95 -15.44
CA SER A 290 3.45 18.11 -16.79
C SER A 290 3.84 19.55 -17.12
N ILE A 291 3.02 20.52 -16.70
CA ILE A 291 3.31 21.95 -16.90
C ILE A 291 4.55 22.35 -16.09
N ALA A 292 4.62 21.94 -14.83
CA ALA A 292 5.77 22.20 -13.96
C ALA A 292 7.06 21.59 -14.53
N PHE A 293 6.99 20.35 -15.04
CA PHE A 293 8.12 19.68 -15.67
C PHE A 293 8.56 20.36 -16.97
N ALA A 294 7.62 20.80 -17.81
CA ALA A 294 7.94 21.54 -19.02
C ALA A 294 8.65 22.87 -18.71
N SER A 295 8.16 23.62 -17.72
CA SER A 295 8.82 24.85 -17.23
C SER A 295 10.22 24.55 -16.72
N PHE A 296 10.37 23.51 -15.89
CA PHE A 296 11.67 23.09 -15.37
C PHE A 296 12.68 22.80 -16.48
N LEU A 297 12.29 22.08 -17.54
CA LEU A 297 13.18 21.80 -18.66
C LEU A 297 13.57 23.07 -19.41
N GLN A 298 12.62 23.97 -19.65
CA GLN A 298 12.89 25.24 -20.33
C GLN A 298 13.83 26.13 -19.53
N ASP A 299 13.64 26.23 -18.22
CA ASP A 299 14.45 27.08 -17.34
C ASP A 299 15.86 26.51 -17.15
N GLN A 300 15.96 25.21 -16.87
CA GLN A 300 17.25 24.57 -16.56
C GLN A 300 18.13 24.33 -17.78
N PHE A 301 17.51 24.16 -18.96
CA PHE A 301 18.22 23.83 -20.20
C PHE A 301 17.97 24.84 -21.31
N ALA A 302 17.67 26.11 -20.94
CA ALA A 302 17.36 27.20 -21.87
C ALA A 302 18.31 27.29 -23.08
N SER A 303 19.62 27.23 -22.83
CA SER A 303 20.64 27.28 -23.89
C SER A 303 20.55 26.12 -24.89
N ARG A 304 20.12 24.93 -24.45
CA ARG A 304 19.89 23.78 -25.33
C ARG A 304 18.59 23.91 -26.10
N VAL A 305 17.56 24.46 -25.47
CA VAL A 305 16.28 24.76 -26.13
C VAL A 305 16.49 25.77 -27.25
N GLU A 306 17.21 26.87 -26.99
CA GLU A 306 17.55 27.89 -27.98
C GLU A 306 18.41 27.34 -29.13
N SER A 307 19.36 26.46 -28.82
CA SER A 307 20.26 25.85 -29.82
C SER A 307 19.72 24.56 -30.44
N HIS A 308 18.46 24.19 -30.16
CA HIS A 308 17.82 22.95 -30.59
C HIS A 308 18.64 21.67 -30.33
N LYS A 309 19.45 21.66 -29.27
CA LYS A 309 20.20 20.48 -28.83
C LYS A 309 19.31 19.57 -27.98
N PRO A 310 19.45 18.24 -28.09
CA PRO A 310 18.65 17.32 -27.28
C PRO A 310 18.95 17.47 -25.79
N ILE A 311 17.90 17.37 -24.98
CA ILE A 311 17.98 17.07 -23.55
C ILE A 311 17.90 15.56 -23.41
N LYS A 312 18.94 14.96 -22.84
CA LYS A 312 19.09 13.51 -22.71
C LYS A 312 18.54 13.01 -21.39
N ILE A 313 17.51 12.17 -21.44
CA ILE A 313 16.80 11.67 -20.27
C ILE A 313 16.97 10.16 -20.19
N LEU A 314 17.42 9.64 -19.06
CA LEU A 314 17.36 8.22 -18.72
C LEU A 314 16.13 7.97 -17.85
N THR A 315 15.33 6.95 -18.16
CA THR A 315 14.21 6.49 -17.34
C THR A 315 14.11 4.97 -17.38
N LEU A 316 13.32 4.40 -16.48
CA LEU A 316 12.97 2.98 -16.50
C LEU A 316 11.49 2.78 -16.16
N SER A 317 11.03 1.56 -16.37
CA SER A 317 9.67 1.09 -16.13
C SER A 317 8.60 1.87 -16.90
N GLU A 318 7.34 1.72 -16.51
CA GLU A 318 6.21 2.44 -17.07
C GLU A 318 5.54 3.30 -16.00
N SER A 319 5.96 4.56 -15.90
CA SER A 319 5.30 5.55 -15.04
C SER A 319 4.30 6.37 -15.82
N SER A 320 3.01 6.26 -15.48
CA SER A 320 1.95 7.05 -16.12
C SER A 320 2.18 8.56 -16.00
N THR A 321 2.73 9.03 -14.88
CA THR A 321 3.09 10.44 -14.64
C THR A 321 4.21 10.88 -15.59
N ILE A 322 5.26 10.06 -15.74
CA ILE A 322 6.35 10.34 -16.69
C ILE A 322 5.83 10.33 -18.13
N THR A 323 5.06 9.31 -18.51
CA THR A 323 4.46 9.20 -19.86
C THR A 323 3.66 10.46 -20.20
N TYR A 324 2.80 10.91 -19.28
CA TYR A 324 1.97 12.09 -19.48
C TYR A 324 2.80 13.39 -19.55
N ALA A 325 3.85 13.51 -18.73
CA ALA A 325 4.77 14.65 -18.74
C ALA A 325 5.59 14.75 -20.04
N LEU A 326 6.19 13.64 -20.47
CA LEU A 326 6.97 13.59 -21.72
C LEU A 326 6.09 13.89 -22.94
N ARG A 327 4.88 13.30 -23.02
CA ARG A 327 3.90 13.60 -24.08
C ARG A 327 3.52 15.07 -24.10
N HIS A 328 3.29 15.66 -22.94
CA HIS A 328 2.98 17.08 -22.83
C HIS A 328 4.13 17.93 -23.37
N VAL A 329 5.37 17.68 -22.94
CA VAL A 329 6.56 18.41 -23.41
C VAL A 329 6.69 18.31 -24.94
N ILE A 330 6.56 17.12 -25.51
CA ILE A 330 6.64 16.90 -26.97
C ILE A 330 5.57 17.72 -27.71
N ALA A 331 4.34 17.74 -27.17
CA ALA A 331 3.20 18.41 -27.79
C ALA A 331 3.26 19.94 -27.66
N THR A 332 3.67 20.47 -26.51
CA THR A 332 3.49 21.89 -26.16
C THR A 332 4.77 22.71 -26.15
N SER A 333 5.95 22.09 -26.27
CA SER A 333 7.25 22.75 -26.15
C SER A 333 8.11 22.58 -27.43
N PRO A 334 9.06 23.50 -27.70
CA PRO A 334 10.09 23.33 -28.73
C PRO A 334 11.25 22.41 -28.29
N VAL A 335 11.20 21.87 -27.07
CA VAL A 335 12.24 20.98 -26.52
C VAL A 335 12.40 19.72 -27.37
N PHE A 336 13.64 19.41 -27.74
CA PHE A 336 14.03 18.13 -28.34
C PHE A 336 14.47 17.17 -27.23
N LEU A 337 13.81 16.01 -27.14
CA LEU A 337 14.11 14.97 -26.15
C LEU A 337 14.86 13.78 -26.78
N ASP A 338 15.97 13.36 -26.17
CA ASP A 338 16.61 12.06 -26.38
C ASP A 338 16.34 11.20 -25.14
N VAL A 339 15.36 10.29 -25.22
CA VAL A 339 14.91 9.48 -24.09
C VAL A 339 15.48 8.06 -24.21
N ARG A 340 16.25 7.67 -23.20
CA ARG A 340 16.82 6.35 -23.04
C ARG A 340 16.02 5.60 -22.00
N ILE A 341 15.55 4.42 -22.36
CA ILE A 341 14.61 3.64 -21.54
C ILE A 341 15.26 2.30 -21.20
N LEU A 342 15.42 2.00 -19.91
CA LEU A 342 15.76 0.64 -19.46
C LEU A 342 14.50 -0.24 -19.53
N GLU A 343 14.63 -1.44 -20.08
CA GLU A 343 13.49 -2.32 -20.38
C GLU A 343 12.69 -2.76 -19.15
N SER A 344 13.32 -2.86 -17.96
CA SER A 344 12.72 -3.23 -16.67
C SER A 344 12.25 -4.68 -16.57
N ARG A 345 13.16 -5.60 -16.28
CA ARG A 345 12.85 -6.99 -15.95
C ARG A 345 12.09 -7.10 -14.62
N PRO A 346 11.23 -8.11 -14.45
CA PRO A 346 10.97 -9.22 -15.37
C PRO A 346 9.78 -9.01 -16.33
N LEU A 347 9.06 -7.89 -16.22
CA LEU A 347 7.82 -7.64 -16.98
C LEU A 347 8.03 -6.81 -18.26
N PHE A 348 9.20 -6.18 -18.42
CA PHE A 348 9.58 -5.38 -19.58
C PHE A 348 8.75 -4.11 -19.75
N GLU A 349 8.35 -3.47 -18.64
CA GLU A 349 7.46 -2.30 -18.65
C GLU A 349 8.02 -1.13 -19.48
N GLY A 350 9.35 -0.97 -19.56
CA GLY A 350 9.97 0.08 -20.37
C GLY A 350 9.64 0.00 -21.87
N VAL A 351 9.33 -1.20 -22.38
CA VAL A 351 8.87 -1.39 -23.77
C VAL A 351 7.48 -0.78 -23.97
N SER A 352 6.61 -0.89 -22.96
CA SER A 352 5.27 -0.28 -22.96
C SER A 352 5.38 1.24 -23.00
N LEU A 353 6.24 1.84 -22.17
CA LEU A 353 6.54 3.28 -22.19
C LEU A 353 7.01 3.73 -23.58
N ALA A 354 7.97 3.03 -24.19
CA ALA A 354 8.48 3.38 -25.52
C ALA A 354 7.37 3.35 -26.58
N SER A 355 6.55 2.30 -26.60
CA SER A 355 5.40 2.15 -27.50
C SER A 355 4.38 3.30 -27.33
N SER A 356 4.09 3.64 -26.07
CA SER A 356 3.18 4.71 -25.69
C SER A 356 3.64 6.08 -26.21
N LEU A 357 4.93 6.39 -26.11
CA LEU A 357 5.50 7.64 -26.62
C LEU A 357 5.50 7.72 -28.17
N LEU A 358 5.79 6.61 -28.86
CA LEU A 358 5.83 6.56 -30.33
C LEU A 358 4.44 6.72 -30.98
N SER A 359 3.41 6.15 -30.36
CA SER A 359 2.04 6.16 -30.89
C SER A 359 1.47 7.58 -31.01
N ASP A 360 1.87 8.47 -30.10
CA ASP A 360 1.38 9.86 -30.05
C ASP A 360 2.14 10.78 -31.04
N VAL A 361 3.44 10.55 -31.24
CA VAL A 361 4.23 11.29 -32.24
C VAL A 361 3.73 11.01 -33.65
N SER A 362 3.37 9.75 -33.93
CA SER A 362 2.85 9.32 -35.23
C SER A 362 1.48 9.91 -35.56
N SER A 363 0.69 10.27 -34.54
CA SER A 363 -0.66 10.86 -34.70
C SER A 363 -0.65 12.39 -34.79
N HIS A 364 0.41 13.06 -34.34
CA HIS A 364 0.56 14.53 -34.41
C HIS A 364 1.55 15.00 -35.50
N GLY A 365 2.26 14.08 -36.16
CA GLY A 365 3.29 14.37 -37.16
C GLY A 365 3.17 13.49 -38.40
N GLY A 366 2.11 13.69 -39.18
CA GLY A 366 1.95 13.08 -40.50
C GLY A 366 2.89 13.66 -41.55
N HIS A 367 4.20 13.50 -41.40
CA HIS A 367 5.16 13.58 -42.51
C HIS A 367 6.01 12.31 -42.51
N LYS A 368 5.52 11.29 -43.24
CA LYS A 368 6.42 10.31 -43.86
C LYS A 368 7.37 11.11 -44.75
N VAL A 369 8.60 11.31 -44.30
CA VAL A 369 9.69 11.75 -45.17
C VAL A 369 9.95 10.59 -46.13
N THR A 370 9.31 10.65 -47.30
CA THR A 370 9.67 9.83 -48.44
C THR A 370 10.99 10.40 -48.95
N LEU A 371 12.09 9.69 -48.69
CA LEU A 371 13.40 10.04 -49.24
C LEU A 371 13.35 9.84 -50.77
N GLY A 372 13.21 10.94 -51.50
CA GLY A 372 13.15 10.98 -52.96
C GLY A 372 13.03 12.41 -53.47
N GLY A 373 14.11 13.18 -53.35
CA GLY A 373 14.20 14.54 -53.89
C GLY A 373 15.43 15.28 -53.35
N GLU A 374 16.27 15.80 -54.26
CA GLU A 374 17.62 16.34 -54.01
C GLU A 374 17.68 17.73 -53.35
N ASP A 375 16.66 18.16 -52.61
CA ASP A 375 16.64 19.46 -51.89
C ASP A 375 16.49 19.28 -50.37
N ALA A 376 17.43 18.56 -49.75
CA ALA A 376 17.45 18.31 -48.31
C ALA A 376 18.34 19.33 -47.56
N CYS A 377 17.91 20.59 -47.49
CA CYS A 377 18.43 21.56 -46.53
C CYS A 377 17.28 22.13 -45.69
N HIS A 378 17.32 21.83 -44.38
CA HIS A 378 16.30 22.06 -43.34
C HIS A 378 15.22 20.97 -43.19
N ALA A 379 15.64 19.73 -42.95
CA ALA A 379 14.76 18.76 -42.29
C ALA A 379 14.50 19.21 -40.84
N PRO A 380 13.24 19.28 -40.35
CA PRO A 380 12.97 19.55 -38.95
C PRO A 380 13.56 18.40 -38.10
N HIS A 381 14.41 18.74 -37.14
CA HIS A 381 14.93 17.75 -36.18
C HIS A 381 13.75 17.03 -35.49
N PRO A 382 13.85 15.70 -35.26
CA PRO A 382 12.79 14.99 -34.56
C PRO A 382 12.60 15.58 -33.16
N LYS A 383 11.36 15.82 -32.72
CA LYS A 383 11.09 16.26 -31.34
C LYS A 383 11.40 15.19 -30.28
N LEU A 384 11.48 13.93 -30.70
CA LEU A 384 11.73 12.78 -29.85
C LEU A 384 12.68 11.79 -30.54
N GLN A 385 13.76 11.44 -29.85
CA GLN A 385 14.59 10.29 -30.14
C GLN A 385 14.45 9.30 -28.98
N LEU A 386 14.26 8.01 -29.28
CA LEU A 386 14.16 6.95 -28.28
C LEU A 386 15.28 5.93 -28.46
N THR A 387 15.83 5.43 -27.34
CA THR A 387 16.74 4.27 -27.35
C THR A 387 16.41 3.35 -26.18
N LEU A 388 16.19 2.07 -26.45
CA LEU A 388 15.94 1.04 -25.43
C LEU A 388 17.25 0.35 -25.06
N PHE A 389 17.43 0.10 -23.76
CA PHE A 389 18.58 -0.59 -23.20
C PHE A 389 18.10 -1.72 -22.28
N THR A 390 18.92 -2.76 -22.16
CA THR A 390 18.73 -3.74 -21.09
C THR A 390 19.07 -3.12 -19.74
N ASP A 391 18.48 -3.61 -18.66
CA ASP A 391 18.77 -3.07 -17.31
C ASP A 391 20.25 -3.20 -16.93
N ALA A 392 20.90 -4.28 -17.38
CA ALA A 392 22.34 -4.51 -17.19
C ALA A 392 23.22 -3.45 -17.88
N SER A 393 22.66 -2.73 -18.87
CA SER A 393 23.36 -1.67 -19.60
C SER A 393 23.18 -0.29 -18.94
N SER A 394 22.72 -0.22 -17.69
CA SER A 394 22.41 1.04 -17.00
C SER A 394 23.54 2.08 -17.06
N ALA A 395 24.80 1.67 -16.83
CA ALA A 395 25.96 2.56 -16.95
C ALA A 395 26.21 3.04 -18.39
N LEU A 396 26.02 2.17 -19.40
CA LEU A 396 26.15 2.55 -20.81
C LEU A 396 25.04 3.53 -21.20
N ALA A 397 23.79 3.24 -20.80
CA ALA A 397 22.64 4.09 -21.04
C ALA A 397 22.79 5.46 -20.37
N SER A 398 23.48 5.52 -19.23
CA SER A 398 23.74 6.74 -18.46
C SER A 398 24.81 7.66 -19.08
N GLN A 399 25.53 7.26 -20.13
CA GLN A 399 26.65 8.04 -20.65
C GLN A 399 26.20 9.37 -21.30
N GLY A 400 26.61 10.49 -20.70
CA GLY A 400 26.29 11.84 -21.17
C GLY A 400 24.80 12.19 -21.07
N VAL A 401 24.06 11.58 -20.14
CA VAL A 401 22.67 11.96 -19.85
C VAL A 401 22.63 13.25 -19.03
N ASP A 402 21.59 14.05 -19.23
CA ASP A 402 21.39 15.30 -18.50
C ASP A 402 20.47 15.09 -17.28
N ILE A 403 19.52 14.15 -17.40
CA ILE A 403 18.51 13.84 -16.38
C ILE A 403 18.37 12.33 -16.23
N VAL A 404 18.30 11.85 -14.98
CA VAL A 404 17.64 10.58 -14.65
C VAL A 404 16.25 10.92 -14.15
N LEU A 405 15.23 10.55 -14.91
CA LEU A 405 13.84 10.88 -14.62
C LEU A 405 13.16 9.66 -14.01
N LEU A 406 12.68 9.79 -12.78
CA LEU A 406 12.00 8.72 -12.07
C LEU A 406 10.60 9.16 -11.65
N GLY A 407 9.72 8.16 -11.52
CA GLY A 407 8.50 8.32 -10.74
C GLY A 407 8.79 8.11 -9.26
N ALA A 408 7.73 8.07 -8.47
CA ALA A 408 7.74 7.50 -7.15
C ALA A 408 6.51 6.61 -7.00
N ASP A 409 6.65 5.47 -6.35
CA ASP A 409 5.54 4.72 -5.77
C ASP A 409 5.28 5.20 -4.34
N ARG A 410 6.34 5.59 -3.64
CA ARG A 410 6.31 6.18 -2.31
C ARG A 410 7.52 7.07 -2.07
N ILE A 411 7.33 8.13 -1.28
CA ILE A 411 8.41 8.99 -0.79
C ILE A 411 8.40 8.91 0.75
N SER A 412 9.53 8.64 1.38
CA SER A 412 9.64 8.56 2.84
C SER A 412 9.57 9.94 3.49
N ASP A 413 9.48 9.97 4.82
CA ASP A 413 9.55 11.19 5.63
C ASP A 413 10.92 11.89 5.53
N SER A 414 12.00 11.14 5.31
CA SER A 414 13.35 11.64 5.02
C SER A 414 13.51 12.18 3.60
N GLY A 415 12.60 11.83 2.68
CA GLY A 415 12.61 12.15 1.25
C GLY A 415 13.28 11.11 0.36
N ASP A 416 13.54 9.91 0.87
CA ASP A 416 13.98 8.77 0.08
C ASP A 416 12.83 8.35 -0.86
N VAL A 417 13.16 7.88 -2.05
CA VAL A 417 12.17 7.57 -3.09
C VAL A 417 12.15 6.07 -3.35
N SER A 418 11.02 5.44 -3.04
CA SER A 418 10.72 4.07 -3.45
C SER A 418 10.15 4.10 -4.86
N ASN A 419 10.82 3.42 -5.78
CA ASN A 419 10.37 3.27 -7.17
C ASN A 419 10.77 1.87 -7.67
N LYS A 420 10.37 1.50 -8.89
CA LYS A 420 10.67 0.19 -9.47
C LYS A 420 12.16 -0.18 -9.37
N THR A 421 12.45 -1.43 -9.03
CA THR A 421 13.81 -1.99 -9.01
C THR A 421 14.53 -1.74 -10.34
N GLY A 422 15.80 -1.34 -10.27
CA GLY A 422 16.59 -0.75 -11.33
C GLY A 422 16.81 0.78 -11.19
N SER A 423 16.01 1.46 -10.36
CA SER A 423 16.11 2.90 -10.08
C SER A 423 17.40 3.31 -9.39
N LEU A 424 17.81 2.64 -8.31
CA LEU A 424 19.03 3.00 -7.59
C LEU A 424 20.28 2.73 -8.45
N PRO A 425 20.42 1.57 -9.13
CA PRO A 425 21.50 1.35 -10.08
C PRO A 425 21.55 2.39 -11.21
N ALA A 426 20.41 2.84 -11.74
CA ALA A 426 20.35 3.90 -12.76
C ALA A 426 20.86 5.25 -12.24
N VAL A 427 20.43 5.65 -11.04
CA VAL A 427 20.89 6.89 -10.41
C VAL A 427 22.38 6.82 -10.09
N LEU A 428 22.86 5.74 -9.47
CA LEU A 428 24.28 5.57 -9.14
C LEU A 428 25.15 5.55 -10.41
N SER A 429 24.70 4.86 -11.45
CA SER A 429 25.37 4.81 -12.74
C SER A 429 25.50 6.20 -13.35
N ALA A 430 24.42 6.97 -13.41
CA ALA A 430 24.44 8.33 -13.93
C ALA A 430 25.32 9.25 -13.10
N LYS A 431 25.23 9.24 -11.77
CA LYS A 431 26.10 10.04 -10.90
C LYS A 431 27.58 9.72 -11.08
N HIS A 432 27.91 8.47 -11.45
CA HIS A 432 29.29 8.07 -11.71
C HIS A 432 29.79 8.48 -13.11
N VAL A 433 29.04 8.19 -14.17
CA VAL A 433 29.50 8.38 -15.56
C VAL A 433 29.12 9.74 -16.16
N SER A 434 28.18 10.45 -15.53
CA SER A 434 27.63 11.75 -15.92
C SER A 434 27.38 12.57 -14.65
N SER A 435 28.44 13.04 -14.00
CA SER A 435 28.37 13.69 -12.68
C SER A 435 27.41 14.87 -12.60
N GLU A 436 27.21 15.58 -13.72
CA GLU A 436 26.30 16.74 -13.82
C GLU A 436 24.83 16.34 -14.03
N ALA A 437 24.54 15.05 -14.21
CA ALA A 437 23.18 14.57 -14.40
C ALA A 437 22.33 14.81 -13.16
N LYS A 438 21.13 15.37 -13.37
CA LYS A 438 20.15 15.60 -12.31
C LYS A 438 19.23 14.40 -12.16
N THR A 439 19.05 13.91 -10.96
CA THR A 439 17.99 12.96 -10.61
C THR A 439 16.72 13.75 -10.30
N VAL A 440 15.73 13.63 -11.17
CA VAL A 440 14.47 14.38 -11.12
C VAL A 440 13.32 13.40 -10.86
N ILE A 441 12.53 13.67 -9.82
CA ILE A 441 11.40 12.84 -9.41
C ILE A 441 10.10 13.52 -9.82
N LEU A 442 9.30 12.87 -10.66
CA LEU A 442 7.94 13.31 -10.97
C LEU A 442 6.95 12.54 -10.09
N SER A 443 6.28 13.24 -9.18
CA SER A 443 5.32 12.61 -8.27
C SER A 443 4.26 13.58 -7.81
N GLU A 444 3.05 13.07 -7.64
CA GLU A 444 2.05 13.71 -6.79
C GLU A 444 2.57 13.78 -5.34
N GLN A 445 2.23 14.85 -4.62
CA GLN A 445 2.56 14.99 -3.19
C GLN A 445 1.90 13.92 -2.33
N GLU A 446 0.78 13.34 -2.79
CA GLU A 446 0.07 12.27 -2.07
C GLU A 446 0.91 11.01 -1.84
N LYS A 447 2.01 10.82 -2.56
CA LYS A 447 2.89 9.66 -2.37
C LYS A 447 3.88 9.81 -1.21
N VAL A 448 3.90 10.98 -0.56
CA VAL A 448 4.68 11.21 0.66
C VAL A 448 4.04 10.44 1.82
N ALA A 449 4.83 9.61 2.49
CA ALA A 449 4.40 8.85 3.65
C ALA A 449 4.51 9.68 4.93
N PRO A 450 3.65 9.43 5.93
CA PRO A 450 3.82 10.03 7.25
C PRO A 450 5.05 9.43 7.96
N PRO A 451 5.54 10.09 9.04
CA PRO A 451 6.73 9.65 9.76
C PRO A 451 6.57 8.26 10.36
N GLY A 452 7.63 7.45 10.27
CA GLY A 452 7.64 6.09 10.83
C GLY A 452 6.70 5.10 10.16
N ALA A 453 6.08 5.46 9.02
CA ALA A 453 5.23 4.53 8.30
C ALA A 453 6.06 3.37 7.73
N GLU A 454 5.70 2.15 8.11
CA GLU A 454 6.32 0.93 7.59
C GLU A 454 6.10 0.79 6.07
N HIS A 455 7.02 0.08 5.42
CA HIS A 455 6.95 -0.25 4.01
C HIS A 455 7.08 -1.76 3.84
N ALA A 456 5.98 -2.40 3.46
CA ALA A 456 5.99 -3.80 3.10
C ALA A 456 6.78 -4.01 1.80
N VAL A 457 7.80 -4.87 1.85
CA VAL A 457 8.56 -5.27 0.67
C VAL A 457 7.69 -6.17 -0.20
N GLU A 458 7.31 -5.68 -1.38
CA GLU A 458 6.56 -6.47 -2.35
C GLU A 458 7.53 -7.40 -3.11
N ASN A 459 7.51 -8.68 -2.77
CA ASN A 459 8.29 -9.73 -3.43
C ASN A 459 7.33 -10.66 -4.19
N ASN A 460 7.39 -10.63 -5.52
CA ASN A 460 6.48 -11.37 -6.38
C ASN A 460 6.85 -12.86 -6.49
N ASP A 461 5.93 -13.63 -7.08
CA ASP A 461 6.13 -15.04 -7.33
C ASP A 461 7.31 -15.29 -8.29
N ALA A 462 8.20 -16.21 -7.91
CA ALA A 462 9.40 -16.58 -8.67
C ALA A 462 9.12 -17.05 -10.12
N THR A 463 7.89 -17.44 -10.43
CA THR A 463 7.46 -17.75 -11.80
C THR A 463 7.58 -16.55 -12.74
N GLN A 464 7.43 -15.31 -12.26
CA GLN A 464 7.59 -14.10 -13.06
C GLN A 464 9.01 -13.95 -13.62
N MET A 465 10.03 -14.30 -12.84
CA MET A 465 11.42 -14.33 -13.30
C MET A 465 11.69 -15.54 -14.20
N THR A 466 11.31 -16.74 -13.74
CA THR A 466 11.68 -18.00 -14.41
C THR A 466 11.03 -18.18 -15.78
N ARG A 467 9.86 -17.56 -16.05
CA ARG A 467 9.20 -17.61 -17.37
C ARG A 467 10.10 -17.12 -18.51
N ALA A 468 10.92 -16.10 -18.24
CA ALA A 468 11.81 -15.54 -19.24
C ALA A 468 13.03 -16.43 -19.47
N TRP A 469 13.52 -17.15 -18.45
CA TRP A 469 14.58 -18.15 -18.63
C TRP A 469 14.09 -19.37 -19.42
N LYS A 470 12.80 -19.68 -19.33
CA LYS A 470 12.15 -20.77 -20.05
C LYS A 470 11.60 -20.38 -21.43
N ALA A 471 11.78 -19.12 -21.85
CA ALA A 471 11.27 -18.65 -23.12
C ALA A 471 11.87 -19.43 -24.31
N GLU A 472 11.07 -19.62 -25.36
CA GLU A 472 11.43 -20.48 -26.50
C GLU A 472 12.72 -20.06 -27.22
N TYR A 473 13.01 -18.76 -27.22
CA TYR A 473 14.21 -18.19 -27.85
C TYR A 473 15.51 -18.51 -27.10
N ASN A 474 15.44 -19.03 -25.87
CA ASN A 474 16.64 -19.42 -25.11
C ASN A 474 17.17 -20.78 -25.55
N SER A 475 18.49 -20.96 -25.37
CA SER A 475 19.14 -22.24 -25.63
C SER A 475 18.59 -23.36 -24.74
N GLU A 476 18.69 -24.59 -25.23
CA GLU A 476 18.24 -25.77 -24.49
C GLU A 476 18.95 -25.91 -23.14
N THR A 477 20.24 -25.57 -23.08
CA THR A 477 21.03 -25.53 -21.84
C THR A 477 20.43 -24.58 -20.80
N ILE A 478 20.00 -23.38 -21.19
CA ILE A 478 19.40 -22.41 -20.27
C ILE A 478 18.03 -22.88 -19.81
N LYS A 479 17.19 -23.41 -20.70
CA LYS A 479 15.87 -23.95 -20.34
C LYS A 479 15.98 -25.14 -19.36
N GLN A 480 16.93 -26.05 -19.59
CA GLN A 480 17.21 -27.17 -18.68
C GLN A 480 17.75 -26.70 -17.32
N SER A 481 18.63 -25.69 -17.33
CA SER A 481 19.16 -25.07 -16.11
C SER A 481 18.05 -24.38 -15.31
N ALA A 482 17.18 -23.63 -15.97
CA ALA A 482 16.01 -23.00 -15.36
C ALA A 482 15.07 -24.05 -14.74
N GLY A 483 14.86 -25.19 -15.42
CA GLY A 483 14.13 -26.33 -14.86
C GLY A 483 14.80 -26.95 -13.62
N THR A 484 16.13 -26.97 -13.58
CA THR A 484 16.89 -27.47 -12.41
C THR A 484 16.79 -26.51 -11.23
N VAL A 485 16.94 -25.20 -11.46
CA VAL A 485 16.74 -24.16 -10.45
C VAL A 485 15.30 -24.18 -9.93
N SER A 486 14.30 -24.23 -10.83
CA SER A 486 12.89 -24.31 -10.43
C SER A 486 12.55 -25.55 -9.59
N ARG A 487 13.19 -26.70 -9.86
CA ARG A 487 13.00 -27.92 -9.06
C ARG A 487 13.73 -27.86 -7.71
N SER A 488 14.78 -27.03 -7.62
CA SER A 488 15.60 -26.86 -6.41
C SER A 488 15.13 -25.70 -5.53
N LEU A 489 14.22 -24.85 -6.03
CA LEU A 489 13.34 -24.05 -5.18
C LEU A 489 12.63 -25.06 -4.27
N GLY A 490 13.11 -25.20 -3.03
CA GLY A 490 12.46 -26.10 -2.09
C GLY A 490 10.97 -25.80 -2.06
N GLY A 491 10.13 -26.78 -1.72
CA GLY A 491 8.69 -26.57 -1.44
C GLY A 491 8.40 -25.62 -0.26
N SER A 492 9.35 -24.73 0.05
CA SER A 492 9.43 -23.74 1.10
C SER A 492 9.12 -22.32 0.61
N ALA A 493 9.26 -22.00 -0.69
CA ALA A 493 8.89 -20.66 -1.19
C ALA A 493 7.38 -20.37 -1.00
N ALA A 494 6.55 -21.42 -0.92
CA ALA A 494 5.12 -21.32 -0.64
C ALA A 494 4.74 -21.56 0.83
N ALA A 495 5.69 -21.88 1.73
CA ALA A 495 5.31 -22.48 3.02
C ALA A 495 6.26 -22.27 4.21
N GLY A 496 7.15 -21.26 4.23
CA GLY A 496 7.86 -20.84 5.47
C GLY A 496 8.49 -21.97 6.29
N ARG A 497 8.87 -23.09 5.66
CA ARG A 497 9.46 -24.24 6.34
C ARG A 497 10.95 -23.98 6.47
N PRO A 498 11.56 -24.16 7.66
CA PRO A 498 13.01 -24.26 7.73
C PRO A 498 13.43 -25.36 6.75
N ALA A 499 14.49 -25.11 5.98
CA ALA A 499 15.13 -26.14 5.19
C ALA A 499 15.36 -27.36 6.09
N SER A 500 15.02 -28.56 5.61
CA SER A 500 15.44 -29.80 6.24
C SER A 500 16.92 -29.68 6.59
N ALA A 501 17.29 -29.96 7.84
CA ALA A 501 18.69 -29.90 8.30
C ALA A 501 19.66 -30.80 7.49
N ASN A 502 19.12 -31.61 6.56
CA ASN A 502 19.84 -32.49 5.65
C ASN A 502 19.74 -32.09 4.16
N ALA A 503 19.27 -30.89 3.82
CA ALA A 503 19.28 -30.41 2.42
C ALA A 503 20.69 -29.91 2.04
N ALA A 504 21.31 -30.54 1.04
CA ALA A 504 22.66 -30.18 0.57
C ALA A 504 22.75 -28.80 -0.12
N SER A 505 21.63 -28.20 -0.49
CA SER A 505 21.56 -26.86 -1.11
C SER A 505 20.19 -26.19 -0.88
N CYS A 506 20.20 -24.86 -0.82
CA CYS A 506 19.01 -24.01 -0.72
C CYS A 506 19.03 -22.99 -1.86
N VAL A 507 17.92 -22.84 -2.58
CA VAL A 507 17.74 -21.86 -3.66
C VAL A 507 16.54 -20.99 -3.33
N GLU A 508 16.76 -19.68 -3.36
CA GLU A 508 15.72 -18.66 -3.24
C GLU A 508 15.76 -17.77 -4.48
N ILE A 509 14.59 -17.39 -4.99
CA ILE A 509 14.45 -16.40 -6.07
C ILE A 509 13.68 -15.23 -5.49
N GLN A 510 14.24 -14.02 -5.62
CA GLN A 510 13.65 -12.79 -5.14
C GLN A 510 13.28 -11.91 -6.32
N ASP A 511 12.00 -11.55 -6.41
CA ASP A 511 11.43 -10.63 -7.39
C ASP A 511 10.87 -9.40 -6.66
N ILE A 512 11.78 -8.63 -6.07
CA ILE A 512 11.44 -7.42 -5.31
C ILE A 512 11.01 -6.33 -6.29
N SER A 513 9.75 -5.88 -6.20
CA SER A 513 9.17 -4.88 -7.11
C SER A 513 9.82 -3.50 -7.00
N PHE A 514 10.19 -3.10 -5.77
CA PHE A 514 10.55 -1.72 -5.45
C PHE A 514 11.86 -1.64 -4.67
N GLU A 515 12.62 -0.58 -4.90
CA GLU A 515 13.83 -0.26 -4.15
C GLU A 515 13.88 1.24 -3.81
N TRP A 516 14.74 1.59 -2.87
CA TRP A 516 14.90 2.95 -2.38
C TRP A 516 16.07 3.68 -3.02
N VAL A 517 15.81 4.87 -3.54
CA VAL A 517 16.81 5.87 -3.90
C VAL A 517 16.95 6.84 -2.73
N PRO A 518 18.14 6.92 -2.08
CA PRO A 518 18.36 7.86 -0.99
C PRO A 518 18.11 9.32 -1.41
N ALA A 519 17.52 10.11 -0.51
CA ALA A 519 17.24 11.53 -0.71
C ALA A 519 18.50 12.33 -1.10
N SER A 520 19.67 11.90 -0.63
CA SER A 520 20.96 12.51 -0.97
C SER A 520 21.34 12.38 -2.44
N LEU A 521 20.70 11.48 -3.18
CA LEU A 521 20.90 11.28 -4.62
C LEU A 521 19.79 11.91 -5.47
N VAL A 522 18.81 12.56 -4.85
CA VAL A 522 17.70 13.25 -5.50
C VAL A 522 17.99 14.75 -5.55
N ASP A 523 17.97 15.33 -6.74
CA ASP A 523 18.24 16.76 -6.91
C ASP A 523 16.95 17.59 -6.89
N VAL A 524 15.85 17.06 -7.45
CA VAL A 524 14.61 17.82 -7.67
C VAL A 524 13.38 16.94 -7.53
N PHE A 525 12.38 17.42 -6.79
CA PHE A 525 11.01 16.90 -6.84
C PHE A 525 10.13 17.85 -7.66
N VAL A 526 9.44 17.33 -8.66
CA VAL A 526 8.45 18.07 -9.45
C VAL A 526 7.07 17.52 -9.12
N THR A 527 6.22 18.39 -8.60
CA THR A 527 4.89 18.07 -8.08
C THR A 527 3.82 18.90 -8.79
N GLU A 528 2.55 18.60 -8.50
CA GLU A 528 1.39 19.37 -8.95
C GLU A 528 1.39 20.81 -8.44
N HIS A 529 2.20 21.12 -7.43
CA HIS A 529 2.41 22.46 -6.88
C HIS A 529 3.71 23.12 -7.36
N GLY A 530 4.40 22.52 -8.34
CA GLY A 530 5.68 22.99 -8.86
C GLY A 530 6.88 22.24 -8.26
N ILE A 531 8.03 22.91 -8.23
CA ILE A 531 9.26 22.34 -7.68
C ILE A 531 9.20 22.32 -6.16
N ALA A 532 9.37 21.15 -5.56
CA ALA A 532 9.43 20.95 -4.13
C ALA A 532 10.87 20.68 -3.68
N THR A 533 11.22 21.25 -2.53
CA THR A 533 12.49 20.98 -1.84
C THR A 533 12.35 19.79 -0.90
N LEU A 534 13.48 19.24 -0.47
CA LEU A 534 13.50 18.20 0.58
C LEU A 534 12.83 18.66 1.88
N ARG A 535 12.91 19.96 2.18
CA ARG A 535 12.24 20.55 3.34
C ARG A 535 10.72 20.49 3.18
N ASP A 536 10.20 20.81 1.99
CA ASP A 536 8.76 20.77 1.71
C ASP A 536 8.22 19.34 1.86
N ILE A 537 8.96 18.33 1.39
CA ILE A 537 8.62 16.91 1.58
C ILE A 537 8.56 16.53 3.07
N ARG A 538 9.54 16.95 3.86
CA ARG A 538 9.58 16.70 5.31
C ARG A 538 8.45 17.39 6.05
N ASP A 539 8.15 18.63 5.69
CA ASP A 539 7.08 19.41 6.31
C ASP A 539 5.71 18.81 5.96
N LEU A 540 5.52 18.35 4.72
CA LEU A 540 4.33 17.59 4.32
C LEU A 540 4.19 16.27 5.07
N SER A 541 5.27 15.49 5.19
CA SER A 541 5.24 14.23 5.95
C SER A 541 4.82 14.47 7.41
N LYS A 542 5.43 15.44 8.08
CA LYS A 542 5.05 15.82 9.46
C LYS A 542 3.60 16.26 9.59
N ALA A 543 3.09 17.02 8.61
CA ALA A 543 1.69 17.41 8.58
C ALA A 543 0.78 16.17 8.48
N LEU A 544 1.10 15.23 7.57
CA LEU A 544 0.36 13.97 7.44
C LEU A 544 0.37 13.14 8.73
N GLY A 545 1.50 13.06 9.44
CA GLY A 545 1.57 12.39 10.74
C GLY A 545 0.70 13.05 11.81
N SER A 546 0.69 14.39 11.85
CA SER A 546 -0.16 15.15 12.78
C SER A 546 -1.65 14.96 12.47
N ASP A 547 -2.00 14.92 11.18
CA ASP A 547 -3.38 14.68 10.74
C ASP A 547 -3.81 13.23 10.99
N GLU A 548 -2.93 12.26 10.76
CA GLU A 548 -3.16 10.86 11.08
C GLU A 548 -3.50 10.69 12.57
N GLU A 549 -2.68 11.27 13.46
CA GLU A 549 -2.91 11.24 14.90
C GLU A 549 -4.23 11.94 15.26
N ARG A 550 -4.47 13.14 14.74
CA ARG A 550 -5.70 13.91 14.98
C ARG A 550 -6.95 13.14 14.58
N PHE A 551 -6.99 12.58 13.37
CA PHE A 551 -8.21 11.95 12.86
C PHE A 551 -8.39 10.53 13.39
N PHE A 552 -7.32 9.81 13.72
CA PHE A 552 -7.39 8.38 14.01
C PHE A 552 -6.94 7.95 15.41
N SER A 553 -6.51 8.84 16.31
CA SER A 553 -6.16 8.46 17.69
C SER A 553 -7.39 8.08 18.54
N GLU A 554 -8.50 8.80 18.38
CA GLU A 554 -9.70 8.69 19.22
C GLU A 554 -10.79 7.72 18.70
N ILE A 555 -10.50 6.92 17.67
CA ILE A 555 -11.48 6.04 17.02
C ILE A 555 -11.37 4.59 17.47
#